data_AF-A0A1Z9VRH5-F1
#
_entry.id   AF-A0A1Z9VRH5-F1
#
_cell.length_a   1.000
_cell.length_b   1.000
_cell.length_c   1.000
_cell.angle_alpha   90.00
_cell.angle_beta   90.00
_cell.angle_gamma   90.00
#
_symmetry.space_group_name_H-M   'P 1'
#
loop_
_entity.id
_entity.type
_entity.pdbx_description
1 polymer ?
#
loop_
_entity_poly.entity_id
_entity_poly.type
_entity_poly.pdbx_seq_one_letter_code
_entity_poly.pdbx_strand_id
1 'polypeptide(L)'
;MNEAQRSEESGLTLLLYGGNALVPLSVAKCPECGAQLHAESTVWGAERGEPNTGDVMVDCTADPECEHRHWQCDWQPVVDAVERWCGATDV
;
A
#
# COMPACT_ATOMS: atom_id res chain seq x y z
N MET A 1 0.14 11.86 28.88
CA MET A 1 0.70 12.71 27.81
C MET A 1 2.04 12.13 27.40
N ASN A 2 2.22 11.99 26.09
CA ASN A 2 3.49 11.88 25.36
C ASN A 2 4.16 10.51 25.28
N GLU A 3 3.68 9.69 24.34
CA GLU A 3 4.55 8.79 23.54
C GLU A 3 4.23 8.90 22.04
N ALA A 4 3.75 10.06 21.61
CA ALA A 4 3.80 10.44 20.20
C ALA A 4 5.21 10.97 19.91
N GLN A 5 5.75 10.61 18.75
CA GLN A 5 7.01 11.10 18.15
C GLN A 5 8.25 10.23 18.42
N ARG A 6 8.37 9.15 17.62
CA ARG A 6 9.64 8.83 16.93
C ARG A 6 9.42 7.68 15.95
N SER A 7 9.17 8.00 14.69
CA SER A 7 9.48 7.15 13.52
C SER A 7 9.33 8.00 12.25
N GLU A 8 10.13 9.06 12.17
CA GLU A 8 10.39 9.81 10.94
C GLU A 8 11.84 9.54 10.50
N GLU A 9 12.25 8.27 10.37
CA GLU A 9 13.61 7.94 9.88
C GLU A 9 13.60 6.61 9.13
N SER A 10 13.20 6.63 7.85
CA SER A 10 13.72 5.82 6.72
C SER A 10 12.66 5.78 5.63
N GLY A 11 12.97 6.41 4.48
CA GLY A 11 12.07 6.60 3.33
C GLY A 11 11.71 5.34 2.54
N LEU A 12 11.54 4.20 3.21
CA LEU A 12 10.98 2.96 2.68
C LEU A 12 10.14 2.34 3.81
N THR A 13 8.86 2.69 3.88
CA THR A 13 7.91 1.92 4.66
C THR A 13 7.64 0.64 3.89
N LEU A 14 8.41 -0.40 4.23
CA LEU A 14 8.07 -1.76 3.82
C LEU A 14 6.67 -2.07 4.37
N LEU A 15 5.77 -2.50 3.50
CA LEU A 15 4.67 -3.37 3.91
C LEU A 15 5.33 -4.51 4.70
N LEU A 16 5.12 -4.56 6.01
CA LEU A 16 5.66 -5.62 6.87
C LEU A 16 4.77 -6.86 6.75
N TYR A 17 5.37 -8.04 6.85
CA TYR A 17 4.69 -9.34 6.75
C TYR A 17 3.36 -9.39 7.53
N GLY A 18 2.26 -9.65 6.82
CA GLY A 18 0.90 -9.73 7.40
C GLY A 18 0.34 -8.40 7.92
N GLY A 19 0.98 -7.28 7.58
CA GLY A 19 0.57 -5.94 7.93
C GLY A 19 -0.12 -5.21 6.79
N ASN A 20 -0.64 -4.05 7.13
CA ASN A 20 -1.20 -3.10 6.19
C ASN A 20 -0.48 -1.75 6.38
N ALA A 21 -0.27 -1.01 5.30
CA ALA A 21 0.55 0.21 5.31
C ALA A 21 -0.19 1.37 4.66
N LEU A 22 -0.17 2.52 5.32
CA LEU A 22 -0.68 3.76 4.73
C LEU A 22 0.28 4.23 3.64
N VAL A 23 -0.20 4.30 2.41
CA VAL A 23 0.56 4.78 1.26
C VAL A 23 0.71 6.30 1.39
N PRO A 24 1.94 6.83 1.31
CA PRO A 24 2.15 8.28 1.28
C PRO A 24 1.50 8.89 0.04
N LEU A 25 0.88 10.07 0.20
CA LEU A 25 0.28 10.82 -0.93
C LEU A 25 1.28 11.18 -2.04
N SER A 26 2.59 11.18 -1.73
CA SER A 26 3.67 11.35 -2.68
C SER A 26 3.92 10.13 -3.57
N VAL A 27 3.49 8.94 -3.14
CA VAL A 27 3.60 7.68 -3.90
C VAL A 27 2.35 7.51 -4.76
N ALA A 28 1.18 7.49 -4.11
CA ALA A 28 -0.09 7.33 -4.79
C ALA A 28 -1.24 7.92 -3.98
N LYS A 29 -2.34 8.18 -4.67
CA LYS A 29 -3.60 8.69 -4.12
C LYS A 29 -4.77 8.06 -4.87
N CYS A 30 -5.94 8.03 -4.23
CA CYS A 30 -7.14 7.55 -4.87
C CYS A 30 -7.42 8.35 -6.16
N PRO A 31 -7.57 7.70 -7.32
CA PRO A 31 -7.83 8.39 -8.58
C PRO A 31 -9.21 9.05 -8.64
N GLU A 32 -10.17 8.55 -7.86
CA GLU A 32 -11.56 9.04 -7.84
C GLU A 32 -11.72 10.29 -6.95
N CYS A 33 -11.24 10.22 -5.71
CA CYS A 33 -11.44 11.27 -4.71
C CYS A 33 -10.16 12.00 -4.26
N GLY A 34 -8.98 11.54 -4.68
CA GLY A 34 -7.70 12.11 -4.27
C GLY A 34 -7.28 11.82 -2.83
N ALA A 35 -8.05 11.00 -2.10
CA ALA A 35 -7.75 10.61 -0.73
C ALA A 35 -6.53 9.69 -0.64
N GLN A 36 -6.08 9.45 0.60
CA GLN A 36 -4.99 8.55 0.89
C GLN A 36 -5.40 7.09 0.63
N LEU A 37 -4.41 6.26 0.31
CA LEU A 37 -4.57 4.84 0.06
C LEU A 37 -3.96 4.02 1.19
N HIS A 38 -4.53 2.86 1.41
CA HIS A 38 -4.02 1.81 2.27
C HIS A 38 -3.62 0.64 1.38
N ALA A 39 -2.44 0.08 1.60
CA ALA A 39 -1.97 -1.09 0.88
C ALA A 39 -1.88 -2.28 1.83
N GLU A 40 -2.33 -3.44 1.37
CA GLU A 40 -2.17 -4.71 2.06
C GLU A 40 -1.65 -5.78 1.11
N SER A 41 -0.94 -6.77 1.65
CA SER A 41 -0.56 -7.95 0.89
C SER A 41 -0.80 -9.20 1.71
N THR A 42 -1.45 -10.19 1.09
CA THR A 42 -1.81 -11.46 1.74
C THR A 42 -0.86 -12.59 1.38
N VAL A 43 -0.05 -12.41 0.32
CA VAL A 43 0.92 -13.40 -0.16
C VAL A 43 2.32 -12.82 -0.12
N TRP A 44 3.22 -13.56 0.53
CA TRP A 44 4.58 -13.11 0.83
C TRP A 44 5.58 -14.16 0.39
N GLY A 45 6.73 -13.71 -0.12
CA GLY A 45 7.89 -14.58 -0.32
C GLY A 45 8.43 -15.02 1.03
N ALA A 46 8.13 -16.26 1.45
CA ALA A 46 8.48 -16.79 2.78
C ALA A 46 9.98 -16.71 3.12
N GLU A 47 10.85 -16.65 2.11
CA GLU A 47 12.30 -16.57 2.28
C GLU A 47 12.85 -15.14 2.43
N ARG A 48 12.16 -14.14 1.87
CA ARG A 48 12.65 -12.75 1.82
C ARG A 48 11.80 -11.77 2.64
N GLY A 49 10.56 -12.14 2.98
CA GLY A 49 9.64 -11.29 3.74
C GLY A 49 9.09 -10.10 2.94
N GLU A 50 9.17 -10.15 1.60
CA GLU A 50 8.65 -9.15 0.67
C GLU A 50 7.28 -9.60 0.12
N PRO A 51 6.38 -8.64 -0.22
CA PRO A 51 5.13 -8.96 -0.90
C PRO A 51 5.39 -9.40 -2.35
N ASN A 52 4.56 -10.29 -2.87
CA ASN A 52 4.63 -10.67 -4.28
C ASN A 52 3.98 -9.60 -5.17
N THR A 53 4.55 -9.40 -6.36
CA THR A 53 3.91 -8.58 -7.41
C THR A 53 2.59 -9.24 -7.83
N GLY A 54 1.51 -8.46 -7.92
CA GLY A 54 0.16 -8.92 -8.23
C GLY A 54 -0.68 -9.34 -7.01
N ASP A 55 -0.07 -9.46 -5.83
CA ASP A 55 -0.75 -9.79 -4.57
C ASP A 55 -0.89 -8.58 -3.62
N VAL A 56 -0.49 -7.39 -4.07
CA VAL A 56 -0.70 -6.12 -3.36
C VAL A 56 -2.08 -5.58 -3.70
N MET A 57 -2.92 -5.41 -2.69
CA MET A 57 -4.22 -4.77 -2.81
C MET A 57 -4.14 -3.34 -2.27
N VAL A 58 -4.80 -2.41 -2.96
CA VAL A 58 -4.93 -1.02 -2.52
C VAL A 58 -6.39 -0.65 -2.28
N ASP A 59 -6.64 0.01 -1.15
CA ASP A 59 -7.95 0.46 -0.70
C ASP A 59 -7.94 1.95 -0.37
N CYS A 60 -9.07 2.63 -0.61
CA CYS A 60 -9.22 4.05 -0.31
C CYS A 60 -9.63 4.29 1.14
N THR A 61 -8.84 5.08 1.90
CA THR A 61 -9.13 5.34 3.32
C THR A 61 -10.38 6.18 3.55
N ALA A 62 -10.81 6.94 2.55
CA ALA A 62 -11.99 7.81 2.61
C ALA A 62 -13.27 7.14 2.09
N ASP A 63 -13.22 5.85 1.77
CA ASP A 63 -14.34 5.11 1.22
C ASP A 63 -14.59 3.78 1.97
N PRO A 64 -15.06 3.87 3.23
CA PRO A 64 -15.32 2.70 4.06
C PRO A 64 -16.49 1.84 3.53
N GLU A 65 -17.35 2.41 2.69
CA GLU A 65 -18.51 1.71 2.11
C GLU A 65 -18.19 1.06 0.75
N CYS A 66 -16.94 1.12 0.29
CA CYS A 66 -16.48 0.56 -0.99
C CYS A 66 -17.30 1.08 -2.20
N GLU A 67 -17.70 2.34 -2.19
CA GLU A 67 -18.50 2.96 -3.24
C GLU A 67 -17.67 3.31 -4.50
N HIS A 68 -16.35 3.47 -4.36
CA HIS A 68 -15.48 3.66 -5.51
C HIS A 68 -15.37 2.39 -6.36
N ARG A 69 -14.95 2.52 -7.63
CA ARG A 69 -14.52 1.36 -8.42
C ARG A 69 -13.14 0.91 -7.96
N HIS A 70 -13.07 0.07 -6.93
CA HIS A 70 -11.84 -0.55 -6.39
C HIS A 70 -11.28 -1.68 -7.26
N TRP A 71 -11.57 -1.70 -8.56
CA TRP A 71 -11.07 -2.76 -9.42
C TRP A 71 -9.57 -2.54 -9.60
N GLN A 72 -8.76 -3.38 -8.95
CA GLN A 72 -7.29 -3.29 -8.97
C GLN A 72 -6.74 -3.19 -10.41
N CYS A 73 -7.41 -3.84 -11.37
CA CYS A 73 -7.07 -3.78 -12.78
C CYS A 73 -7.31 -2.41 -13.43
N ASP A 74 -8.30 -1.63 -12.99
CA ASP A 74 -8.51 -0.24 -13.44
C ASP A 74 -7.52 0.72 -12.75
N TRP A 75 -6.96 0.32 -11.61
CA TRP A 75 -6.00 1.09 -10.81
C TRP A 75 -4.57 0.61 -11.00
N GLN A 76 -4.28 -0.14 -12.06
CA GLN A 76 -2.95 -0.73 -12.30
C GLN A 76 -1.79 0.29 -12.16
N PRO A 77 -1.87 1.55 -12.64
CA PRO A 77 -0.79 2.52 -12.44
C PRO A 77 -0.56 2.90 -10.96
N VAL A 78 -1.61 2.87 -10.14
CA VAL A 78 -1.55 3.09 -8.69
C VAL A 78 -0.97 1.87 -8.01
N VAL A 79 -1.43 0.67 -8.36
CA VAL A 79 -0.91 -0.60 -7.86
C VAL A 79 0.58 -0.72 -8.16
N ASP A 80 1.01 -0.50 -9.40
CA ASP A 80 2.42 -0.54 -9.80
C ASP A 80 3.31 0.47 -9.04
N ALA A 81 2.75 1.64 -8.66
CA ALA A 81 3.49 2.63 -7.88
C ALA A 81 3.65 2.17 -6.42
N VAL A 82 2.60 1.57 -5.87
CA VAL A 82 2.58 1.02 -4.50
C VAL A 82 3.47 -0.23 -4.40
N GLU A 83 3.46 -1.10 -5.41
CA GLU A 83 4.35 -2.27 -5.52
C GLU A 83 5.82 -1.86 -5.54
N ARG A 84 6.18 -0.86 -6.34
CA ARG A 84 7.55 -0.33 -6.35
C ARG A 84 7.95 0.30 -5.02
N TRP A 85 6.99 0.96 -4.36
CA TRP A 85 7.24 1.58 -3.05
C TRP A 85 7.42 0.55 -1.95
N CYS A 86 6.65 -0.55 -1.97
CA CYS A 86 6.75 -1.61 -0.98
C CYS A 86 7.87 -2.62 -1.26
N GLY A 87 8.53 -2.52 -2.42
CA GLY A 87 9.59 -3.43 -2.83
C GLY A 87 9.07 -4.80 -3.25
N ALA A 88 7.84 -4.86 -3.78
CA ALA A 88 7.31 -6.10 -4.33
C ALA A 88 8.23 -6.62 -5.45
N THR A 89 8.50 -7.92 -5.42
CA THR A 89 9.35 -8.57 -6.44
C THR A 89 8.54 -9.57 -7.24
N ASP A 90 8.88 -9.73 -8.51
CA ASP A 90 8.38 -10.83 -9.33
C ASP A 90 8.94 -12.14 -8.76
N VAL A 91 8.10 -13.17 -8.64
CA VAL A 91 8.49 -14.49 -8.10
C VAL A 91 9.11 -15.39 -9.16
#